data_AF-A0A897NEP9-F1
#
_entry.id   AF-A0A897NEP9-F1
#
_cell.length_a   1.000
_cell.length_b   1.000
_cell.length_c   1.000
_cell.angle_alpha   90.00
_cell.angle_beta   90.00
_cell.angle_gamma   90.00
#
_symmetry.space_group_name_H-M   'P 1'
#
loop_
_entity.id
_entity.type
_entity.pdbx_description
1 polymer ?
#
loop_
_entity_poly.entity_id
_entity_poly.type
_entity_poly.pdbx_seq_one_letter_code
_entity_poly.pdbx_strand_id
1 'polypeptide(L)' 'MDFPVKKSHGEHRDGASEYDQELGKQMGSDAQRVADGEMSQAEFYEKYHERVLEEFGEDKRDPGLEGDADE' A
#
# COMPACT_ATOMS: atom_id res chain seq x y z
N MET A 1 18.05 -34.69 19.07
CA MET A 1 16.78 -34.68 18.33
C MET A 1 16.96 -33.72 17.16
N ASP A 2 17.23 -34.25 15.98
CA ASP A 2 17.36 -33.48 14.73
C ASP A 2 15.98 -33.10 14.22
N PHE A 3 15.61 -31.84 14.44
CA PHE A 3 14.43 -31.25 13.82
C PHE A 3 14.74 -31.03 12.33
N PRO A 4 13.94 -31.56 11.39
CA PRO A 4 14.14 -31.28 9.98
C PRO A 4 13.92 -29.79 9.75
N VAL A 5 15.00 -29.07 9.44
CA VAL A 5 14.95 -27.70 8.92
C VAL A 5 14.11 -27.74 7.64
N LYS A 6 12.88 -27.23 7.73
CA LYS A 6 12.04 -27.00 6.57
C LYS A 6 12.75 -25.95 5.73
N LYS A 7 13.45 -26.45 4.71
CA LYS A 7 13.71 -25.87 3.39
C LYS A 7 13.49 -24.36 3.32
N SER A 8 14.61 -23.63 3.40
CA SER A 8 14.92 -22.43 2.65
C SER A 8 13.71 -21.63 2.15
N HIS A 9 13.19 -20.74 3.00
CA HIS A 9 12.39 -19.62 2.51
C HIS A 9 13.38 -18.62 1.92
N GLY A 10 13.37 -18.56 0.58
CA GLY A 10 13.84 -17.47 -0.28
C GLY A 10 15.07 -16.69 0.17
N GLU A 11 16.16 -16.86 -0.56
CA GLU A 11 17.03 -15.73 -0.86
C GLU A 11 16.18 -14.57 -1.41
N HIS A 12 15.91 -13.55 -0.57
CA HIS A 12 15.48 -12.23 -1.02
C HIS A 12 16.63 -11.27 -0.68
N ARG A 13 17.68 -11.30 -1.50
CA ARG A 13 18.86 -10.46 -1.35
C ARG A 13 18.93 -9.47 -2.50
N ASP A 14 18.00 -8.51 -2.51
CA ASP A 14 18.02 -7.39 -3.46
C ASP A 14 17.60 -6.07 -2.78
N GLY A 15 18.35 -5.65 -1.75
CA GLY A 15 18.80 -4.27 -1.53
C GLY A 15 17.86 -3.04 -1.46
N ALA A 16 16.55 -3.13 -1.70
CA ALA A 16 15.60 -2.03 -1.56
C ALA A 16 14.27 -2.57 -1.01
N SER A 17 13.61 -1.81 -0.13
CA SER A 17 12.34 -2.11 0.56
C SER A 17 11.46 -3.20 -0.09
N GLU A 18 10.89 -4.11 0.71
CA GLU A 18 9.94 -5.18 0.29
C GLU A 18 8.63 -4.66 -0.34
N TYR A 19 8.54 -3.36 -0.59
CA TYR A 19 7.41 -2.61 -1.12
C TYR A 19 7.92 -1.53 -2.07
N ASP A 20 7.19 -1.29 -3.16
CA ASP A 20 7.50 -0.20 -4.09
C ASP A 20 7.34 1.19 -3.42
N GLN A 21 8.48 1.84 -3.16
CA GLN A 21 8.49 3.16 -2.52
C GLN A 21 8.00 4.28 -3.44
N GLU A 22 8.05 4.09 -4.76
CA GLU A 22 7.54 5.08 -5.71
C GLU A 22 6.00 5.10 -5.68
N LEU A 23 5.37 3.93 -5.57
CA LEU A 23 3.94 3.79 -5.35
C LEU A 23 3.50 4.51 -4.07
N GLY A 24 4.20 4.27 -2.95
CA GLY A 24 3.90 4.95 -1.68
C GLY A 24 4.00 6.48 -1.76
N LYS A 25 5.02 7.01 -2.47
CA LYS A 25 5.16 8.47 -2.68
C LYS A 25 4.03 9.04 -3.53
N GLN A 26 3.66 8.36 -4.61
CA GLN A 26 2.56 8.79 -5.48
C GLN A 26 1.23 8.78 -4.74
N MET A 27 0.97 7.71 -3.97
CA MET A 27 -0.22 7.59 -3.14
C MET A 27 -0.30 8.71 -2.09
N GLY A 28 0.80 9.06 -1.44
CA GLY A 28 0.82 10.18 -0.47
C GLY A 28 0.46 11.52 -1.11
N SER A 29 1.01 11.83 -2.28
CA SER A 29 0.68 13.06 -3.02
C SER A 29 -0.78 13.11 -3.46
N ASP A 30 -1.32 12.02 -4.01
CA ASP A 30 -2.71 12.00 -4.44
C ASP A 30 -3.68 11.92 -3.24
N ALA A 31 -3.30 11.31 -2.12
CA ALA A 31 -4.08 11.35 -0.88
C ALA A 31 -4.25 12.78 -0.36
N GLN A 32 -3.21 13.61 -0.46
CA GLN A 32 -3.32 15.03 -0.14
C GLN A 32 -4.28 15.78 -1.08
N ARG A 33 -4.30 15.42 -2.37
CA ARG A 33 -5.23 15.99 -3.35
C ARG A 33 -6.67 15.54 -3.11
N VAL A 34 -6.88 14.33 -2.63
CA VAL A 34 -8.20 13.86 -2.17
C VAL A 34 -8.65 14.67 -0.95
N ALA A 35 -7.74 14.93 0.00
CA ALA A 35 -8.04 15.75 1.16
C ALA A 35 -8.32 17.23 0.82
N ASP A 36 -7.65 17.78 -0.21
CA ASP A 36 -7.89 19.15 -0.70
C ASP A 36 -9.16 19.26 -1.57
N GLY A 37 -9.77 18.14 -1.94
CA GLY A 37 -10.93 18.09 -2.84
C GLY A 37 -10.59 18.26 -4.32
N GLU A 38 -9.31 18.20 -4.68
CA GLU A 38 -8.82 18.25 -6.07
C GLU A 38 -8.96 16.90 -6.80
N MET A 39 -9.18 15.81 -6.06
CA MET A 39 -9.40 14.46 -6.60
C MET A 39 -10.50 13.76 -5.79
N SER A 40 -11.40 13.04 -6.47
CA SER A 40 -12.40 12.28 -5.76
C SER A 40 -11.79 11.04 -5.12
N GLN A 41 -12.27 10.66 -3.93
CA GLN A 41 -11.82 9.45 -3.26
C GLN A 41 -12.00 8.20 -4.15
N ALA A 42 -13.12 8.09 -4.88
CA ALA A 42 -13.37 7.01 -5.84
C ALA A 42 -12.26 6.90 -6.91
N GLU A 43 -11.82 8.03 -7.47
CA GLU A 43 -10.75 8.08 -8.48
C GLU A 43 -9.42 7.59 -7.89
N PHE A 44 -9.11 7.95 -6.64
CA PHE A 44 -7.93 7.47 -5.93
C PHE A 44 -8.00 5.95 -5.66
N TYR A 45 -9.17 5.44 -5.30
CA TYR A 45 -9.37 4.01 -5.11
C TYR A 45 -9.16 3.25 -6.41
N GLU A 46 -9.85 3.61 -7.49
CA GLU A 46 -9.72 2.96 -8.80
C GLU A 46 -8.27 2.97 -9.31
N LYS A 47 -7.57 4.09 -9.15
CA LYS A 47 -6.20 4.25 -9.63
C LYS A 47 -5.18 3.36 -8.92
N TYR A 48 -5.37 3.10 -7.63
CA TYR A 48 -4.36 2.44 -6.79
C TYR A 48 -4.77 1.07 -6.26
N HIS A 49 -6.04 0.70 -6.34
CA HIS A 49 -6.56 -0.58 -5.81
C HIS A 49 -5.81 -1.79 -6.38
N GLU A 50 -5.70 -1.88 -7.71
CA GLU A 50 -5.04 -3.01 -8.36
C GLU A 50 -3.56 -3.08 -8.00
N ARG A 51 -2.87 -1.93 -7.93
CA ARG A 51 -1.45 -1.87 -7.58
C ARG A 51 -1.18 -2.20 -6.11
N VAL A 52 -2.04 -1.75 -5.21
CA VAL A 52 -1.95 -2.07 -3.78
C VAL A 52 -2.21 -3.55 -3.56
N LEU A 53 -3.18 -4.14 -4.27
CA LEU A 53 -3.42 -5.58 -4.24
C LEU A 53 -2.24 -6.39 -4.79
N GLU A 54 -1.61 -5.92 -5.86
CA GLU A 54 -0.43 -6.57 -6.46
C GLU A 54 0.77 -6.54 -5.49
N GLU A 55 1.02 -5.40 -4.84
CA GLU A 55 2.18 -5.19 -3.97
C GLU A 55 1.99 -5.74 -2.55
N PHE A 56 0.82 -5.55 -1.97
CA PHE A 56 0.54 -5.88 -0.56
C PHE A 56 -0.33 -7.13 -0.40
N GLY A 57 -0.94 -7.64 -1.48
CA GLY A 57 -1.86 -8.78 -1.43
C GLY A 57 -3.23 -8.48 -0.81
N GLU A 58 -3.41 -7.29 -0.25
CA GLU A 58 -4.67 -6.81 0.33
C GLU A 58 -4.76 -5.29 0.28
N ASP A 59 -5.98 -4.77 0.10
CA ASP A 59 -6.28 -3.35 0.18
C ASP A 59 -7.17 -3.09 1.40
N LYS A 60 -6.55 -2.63 2.50
CA LYS A 60 -7.23 -2.28 3.76
C LYS A 60 -7.64 -0.80 3.83
N ARG A 61 -7.56 -0.04 2.74
CA ARG A 61 -7.95 1.36 2.75
C ARG A 61 -9.45 1.45 2.99
N ASP A 62 -9.85 2.07 4.10
CA ASP A 62 -11.26 2.19 4.45
C ASP A 62 -11.92 3.26 3.56
N PRO A 63 -12.88 2.90 2.70
CA PRO A 63 -13.50 3.85 1.79
C PRO A 63 -14.40 4.87 2.52
N GLY A 64 -14.58 4.76 3.84
CA GLY A 64 -15.46 5.59 4.66
C GLY A 64 -14.75 6.50 5.68
N LEU A 65 -13.41 6.56 5.71
CA LEU A 65 -12.68 7.57 6.51
C LEU A 65 -12.82 8.95 5.85
N GLU A 66 -14.03 9.51 5.93
CA GLU A 66 -14.34 10.91 5.69
C GLU A 66 -13.77 11.72 6.86
N GLY A 67 -12.49 12.07 6.79
CA GLY A 67 -11.95 13.31 7.37
C GLY A 67 -12.28 13.69 8.83
N ASP A 68 -12.32 12.78 9.80
CA ASP A 68 -12.23 13.17 11.22
C ASP A 68 -10.78 13.31 11.68
N ALA A 69 -10.02 14.20 11.03
CA ALA A 69 -8.92 14.89 11.69
C ALA A 69 -9.45 16.20 12.29
N ASP A 70 -10.47 16.09 13.14
CA ASP A 70 -10.86 17.16 14.07
C ASP A 70 -10.27 16.81 15.44
N GLU A 71 -9.04 17.29 15.68
CA GLU A 71 -8.60 18.01 16.91
C GLU A 71 -7.09 18.31 16.90
#